data_AF-A0AAU7CQ85-F1
#
_entry.id   AF-A0AAU7CQ85-F1
#
_cell.length_a   1.000
_cell.length_b   1.000
_cell.length_c   1.000
_cell.angle_alpha   90.00
_cell.angle_beta   90.00
_cell.angle_gamma   90.00
#
_symmetry.space_group_name_H-M   'P 1'
#
loop_
_entity.id
_entity.type
_entity.pdbx_description
1 polymer ?
#
loop_
_entity_poly.entity_id
_entity_poly.type
_entity_poly.pdbx_seq_one_letter_code
_entity_poly.pdbx_strand_id
1 'polypeptide(L)'
;MAEALIEAHPSNVLRIFEKMTDGRLLAGDLKRKLKQLATKNASAGITDANQTLTDLIEKGFITLSGSAKEGPHPRPNASYRLTDKGREFLRPARPDLADEQLQTQEAFILLQVFRAKEQKLTRSELNGRLKTRAAMGQLEFDVKAAPVTVDYHLAMLVDKGALVEEKRGNSVSYSLNREAGARTLASVKQHDGVSFTMTGETLNALIAAARQASPLPAALLESRAAEPVSPTNSRPLGPDAIADYVALLQSDLYAGKDLIPIHEVRRVVAEHHGAAAAGHPTFDPLIKQMRSEGQLRLIAISDNRDATQQQLDDSIPGMNETIFYIVIR
;
A
#
# COMPACT_ATOMS: atom_id res chain seq x y z
N MET A 1 27.51 -22.59 26.17
CA MET A 1 27.58 -23.37 24.91
C MET A 1 26.38 -23.15 24.00
N ALA A 2 25.14 -23.17 24.51
CA ALA A 2 23.96 -22.76 23.72
C ALA A 2 24.03 -21.28 23.30
N GLU A 3 24.63 -20.41 24.13
CA GLU A 3 25.02 -19.05 23.72
C GLU A 3 25.90 -19.00 22.48
N ALA A 4 26.94 -19.84 22.39
CA ALA A 4 27.82 -19.89 21.23
C ALA A 4 27.10 -20.38 19.96
N LEU A 5 26.07 -21.25 20.09
CA LEU A 5 25.24 -21.67 18.95
C LEU A 5 24.28 -20.55 18.50
N ILE A 6 23.69 -19.83 19.46
CA ILE A 6 22.84 -18.67 19.21
C ILE A 6 23.66 -17.53 18.64
N GLU A 7 24.91 -17.32 19.05
CA GLU A 7 25.80 -16.28 18.52
C GLU A 7 26.42 -16.66 17.17
N ALA A 8 26.80 -17.93 16.97
CA ALA A 8 27.38 -18.39 15.71
C ALA A 8 26.34 -18.53 14.60
N HIS A 9 25.10 -18.92 14.94
CA HIS A 9 24.04 -19.17 13.97
C HIS A 9 22.65 -18.65 14.41
N PRO A 10 22.54 -17.38 14.84
CA PRO A 10 21.32 -16.80 15.44
C PRO A 10 20.12 -16.94 14.53
N SER A 11 20.32 -16.65 13.24
CA SER A 11 19.28 -16.72 12.24
C SER A 11 18.81 -18.15 12.00
N ASN A 12 19.66 -19.19 12.07
CA ASN A 12 19.26 -20.56 11.74
C ASN A 12 18.39 -21.22 12.82
N VAL A 13 18.67 -20.93 14.10
CA VAL A 13 17.92 -21.45 15.25
C VAL A 13 16.51 -20.86 15.28
N LEU A 14 16.41 -19.53 15.11
CA LEU A 14 15.13 -18.85 15.13
C LEU A 14 14.35 -18.96 13.78
N ARG A 15 15.03 -19.20 12.64
CA ARG A 15 14.41 -19.61 11.36
C ARG A 15 13.56 -20.87 11.45
N ILE A 16 13.76 -21.71 12.47
CA ILE A 16 12.88 -22.86 12.72
C ILE A 16 11.45 -22.39 12.98
N PHE A 17 11.29 -21.25 13.64
CA PHE A 17 10.00 -20.62 13.94
C PHE A 17 9.41 -19.85 12.76
N GLU A 18 10.22 -19.35 11.83
CA GLU A 18 9.74 -18.62 10.63
C GLU A 18 9.12 -19.53 9.57
N LYS A 19 9.64 -20.75 9.42
CA LYS A 19 9.09 -21.72 8.44
C LYS A 19 7.68 -22.21 8.79
N MET A 20 7.09 -21.78 9.91
CA MET A 20 5.79 -22.27 10.39
C MET A 20 4.93 -21.11 10.89
N THR A 21 3.85 -20.88 10.16
CA THR A 21 3.20 -19.59 9.95
C THR A 21 2.18 -19.17 11.01
N ASP A 22 1.78 -20.05 11.92
CA ASP A 22 0.96 -19.64 13.07
C ASP A 22 1.82 -19.07 14.22
N GLY A 23 3.15 -19.05 14.03
CA GLY A 23 4.09 -18.78 15.09
C GLY A 23 3.87 -19.71 16.28
N ARG A 24 3.44 -20.96 16.06
CA ARG A 24 3.26 -21.96 17.12
C ARG A 24 4.04 -23.21 16.78
N LEU A 25 5.01 -23.56 17.62
CA LEU A 25 5.81 -24.77 17.46
C LEU A 25 5.56 -25.73 18.62
N LEU A 26 5.16 -26.95 18.31
CA LEU A 26 5.20 -28.03 19.29
C LEU A 26 6.66 -28.29 19.68
N ALA A 27 6.91 -28.44 20.98
CA ALA A 27 8.26 -28.64 21.50
C ALA A 27 8.97 -29.84 20.87
N GLY A 28 8.25 -30.92 20.55
CA GLY A 28 8.80 -32.09 19.88
C GLY A 28 9.41 -31.78 18.50
N ASP A 29 8.71 -30.99 17.68
CA ASP A 29 9.17 -30.62 16.34
C ASP A 29 10.33 -29.64 16.39
N LEU A 30 10.27 -28.70 17.33
CA LEU A 30 11.35 -27.75 17.58
C LEU A 30 12.63 -28.46 18.02
N LYS A 31 12.54 -29.37 18.99
CA LYS A 31 13.68 -30.19 19.45
C LYS A 31 14.26 -31.03 18.31
N ARG A 32 13.41 -31.63 17.47
CA ARG A 32 13.85 -32.40 16.30
C ARG A 32 14.63 -31.55 15.31
N LYS A 33 14.13 -30.36 14.98
CA LYS A 33 14.79 -29.42 14.05
C LYS A 33 16.09 -28.84 14.61
N LEU A 34 16.12 -28.49 15.91
CA LEU A 34 17.34 -28.05 16.59
C LEU A 34 18.41 -29.15 16.56
N LYS A 35 18.02 -30.40 16.83
CA LYS A 35 18.92 -31.56 16.73
C LYS A 35 19.44 -31.75 15.30
N GLN A 36 18.60 -31.60 14.29
CA GLN A 36 19.01 -31.68 12.88
C GLN A 36 20.00 -30.58 12.48
N LEU A 37 19.80 -29.34 12.92
CA LEU A 37 20.74 -28.24 12.70
C LEU A 37 22.08 -28.51 13.39
N ALA A 38 22.07 -28.98 14.64
CA ALA A 38 23.27 -29.33 15.37
C ALA A 38 24.06 -30.45 14.66
N THR A 39 23.38 -31.49 14.15
CA THR A 39 24.06 -32.56 13.37
C THR A 39 24.60 -32.09 12.02
N LYS A 40 23.98 -31.09 11.40
CA LYS A 40 24.39 -30.59 10.08
C LYS A 40 25.62 -29.68 10.16
N ASN A 41 25.76 -28.97 11.28
CA ASN A 41 26.91 -28.11 11.56
C ASN A 41 27.87 -28.87 12.48
N ALA A 42 28.63 -29.81 11.91
CA ALA A 42 29.50 -30.79 12.58
C ALA A 42 30.58 -30.23 13.54
N SER A 43 30.62 -28.92 13.78
CA SER A 43 31.58 -28.22 14.65
C SER A 43 30.98 -27.66 15.95
N ALA A 44 29.67 -27.67 16.13
CA ALA A 44 29.05 -27.23 17.38
C ALA A 44 28.78 -28.46 18.27
N GLY A 45 29.52 -28.61 19.37
CA GLY A 45 29.30 -29.66 20.37
C GLY A 45 27.81 -29.83 20.68
N ILE A 46 27.38 -31.08 20.86
CA ILE A 46 25.98 -31.51 21.03
C ILE A 46 25.23 -30.50 21.91
N THR A 47 24.54 -29.56 21.27
CA THR A 47 23.84 -28.52 21.99
C THR A 47 22.54 -29.14 22.43
N ASP A 48 22.32 -29.25 23.75
CA ASP A 48 21.07 -29.77 24.28
C ASP A 48 19.94 -28.87 23.77
N ALA A 49 19.07 -29.42 22.92
CA ALA A 49 17.95 -28.71 22.34
C ALA A 49 17.00 -28.15 23.42
N ASN A 50 16.97 -28.77 24.61
CA ASN A 50 16.24 -28.24 25.76
C ASN A 50 16.89 -26.97 26.29
N GLN A 51 18.22 -26.95 26.42
CA GLN A 51 18.94 -25.78 26.89
C GLN A 51 18.80 -24.61 25.91
N THR A 52 18.92 -24.84 24.60
CA THR A 52 18.65 -23.79 23.60
C THR A 52 17.24 -23.24 23.72
N LEU A 53 16.25 -24.09 23.97
CA LEU A 53 14.86 -23.68 24.18
C LEU A 53 14.69 -22.82 25.43
N THR A 54 15.30 -23.24 26.55
CA THR A 54 15.32 -22.47 27.79
C THR A 54 15.96 -21.10 27.57
N ASP A 55 17.13 -21.05 26.94
CA ASP A 55 17.84 -19.80 26.64
C ASP A 55 17.00 -18.84 25.78
N LEU A 56 16.26 -19.35 24.78
CA LEU A 56 15.37 -18.52 23.95
C LEU A 56 14.18 -17.96 24.73
N ILE A 57 13.66 -18.72 25.69
CA ILE A 57 12.58 -18.27 26.60
C ILE A 57 13.12 -17.22 27.57
N GLU A 58 14.26 -17.49 28.21
CA GLU A 58 14.90 -16.57 29.17
C GLU A 58 15.33 -15.26 28.52
N LYS A 59 15.86 -15.31 27.29
CA LYS A 59 16.19 -14.09 26.51
C LYS A 59 14.93 -13.36 26.02
N GLY A 60 13.76 -13.95 26.19
CA GLY A 60 12.47 -13.36 25.82
C GLY A 60 12.23 -13.32 24.32
N PHE A 61 12.88 -14.19 23.54
CA PHE A 61 12.68 -14.28 22.09
C PHE A 61 11.46 -15.13 21.71
N ILE A 62 11.10 -16.09 22.57
CA ILE A 62 9.90 -16.91 22.41
C ILE A 62 9.11 -16.98 23.73
N THR A 63 7.81 -17.20 23.62
CA THR A 63 6.87 -17.37 24.73
C THR A 63 6.06 -18.65 24.56
N LEU A 64 5.55 -19.20 25.66
CA LEU A 64 4.63 -20.34 25.63
C LEU A 64 3.24 -19.85 25.20
N SER A 65 2.64 -20.48 24.19
CA SER A 65 1.25 -20.23 23.78
C SER A 65 0.37 -21.41 24.18
N GLY A 66 -0.59 -21.21 25.09
CA GLY A 66 -1.59 -22.22 25.47
C GLY A 66 -1.84 -22.33 26.98
N SER A 67 -2.86 -23.08 27.38
CA SER A 67 -3.33 -23.24 28.77
C SER A 67 -2.43 -24.09 29.68
N ALA A 68 -1.21 -24.41 29.24
CA ALA A 68 -0.26 -25.11 30.08
C ALA A 68 0.25 -24.16 31.17
N LYS A 69 -0.05 -24.48 32.44
CA LYS A 69 0.42 -23.73 33.63
C LYS A 69 1.89 -23.33 33.47
N GLU A 70 2.16 -22.04 33.66
CA GLU A 70 3.48 -21.41 33.55
C GLU A 70 4.54 -22.19 34.33
N GLY A 71 5.68 -22.41 33.67
CA GLY A 71 6.85 -23.01 34.26
C GLY A 71 8.05 -22.84 33.33
N PRO A 72 9.28 -22.71 33.86
CA PRO A 72 10.46 -22.34 33.08
C PRO A 72 10.98 -23.46 32.17
N HIS A 73 10.44 -24.68 32.27
CA HIS A 73 10.98 -25.84 31.57
C HIS A 73 10.18 -26.23 30.32
N PRO A 74 10.86 -26.52 29.19
CA PRO A 74 10.20 -26.82 27.93
C PRO A 74 9.48 -28.17 27.95
N ARG A 75 8.14 -28.14 28.01
CA ARG A 75 7.29 -29.35 28.00
C ARG A 75 7.13 -29.92 26.58
N PRO A 76 7.06 -31.25 26.40
CA PRO A 76 7.00 -31.90 25.08
C PRO A 76 5.78 -31.48 24.23
N ASN A 77 4.67 -31.12 24.87
CA ASN A 77 3.41 -30.76 24.19
C ASN A 77 3.13 -29.25 24.21
N ALA A 78 4.07 -28.42 24.66
CA ALA A 78 3.87 -26.98 24.66
C ALA A 78 4.02 -26.41 23.25
N SER A 79 3.19 -25.41 22.92
CA SER A 79 3.36 -24.59 21.73
C SER A 79 4.14 -23.33 22.09
N TYR A 80 5.09 -22.91 21.25
CA TYR A 80 5.88 -21.68 21.45
C TYR A 80 5.62 -20.67 20.35
N ARG A 81 5.50 -19.38 20.72
CA ARG A 81 5.35 -18.24 19.81
C ARG A 81 6.49 -17.26 19.91
N LEU A 82 6.89 -16.73 18.76
CA LEU A 82 7.87 -15.66 18.70
C LEU A 82 7.32 -14.39 19.37
N THR A 83 8.10 -13.79 20.25
CA THR A 83 7.82 -12.46 20.79
C THR A 83 8.23 -11.39 19.79
N ASP A 84 7.87 -10.13 20.06
CA ASP A 84 8.30 -9.01 19.23
C ASP A 84 9.81 -8.82 19.29
N LYS A 85 10.42 -9.04 20.45
CA LYS A 85 11.88 -9.08 20.63
C LYS A 85 12.53 -10.19 19.79
N GLY A 86 11.89 -11.36 19.73
CA GLY A 86 12.34 -12.46 18.87
C GLY A 86 12.21 -12.12 17.38
N ARG A 87 11.15 -11.41 16.98
CA ARG A 87 10.93 -10.95 15.59
C ARG A 87 11.97 -9.91 15.19
N GLU A 88 12.24 -8.96 16.07
CA GLU A 88 13.24 -7.92 15.86
C GLU A 88 14.64 -8.53 15.74
N PHE A 89 14.95 -9.53 16.57
CA PHE A 89 16.20 -10.28 16.45
C PHE A 89 16.29 -11.12 15.16
N LEU A 90 15.14 -11.54 14.62
CA LEU A 90 15.02 -12.26 13.36
C LEU A 90 14.94 -11.38 12.12
N ARG A 91 14.78 -10.06 12.30
CA ARG A 91 14.92 -9.09 11.21
C ARG A 91 16.18 -9.49 10.43
N PRO A 92 16.10 -9.62 9.10
CA PRO A 92 17.22 -10.09 8.30
C PRO A 92 18.50 -9.43 8.76
N ALA A 93 19.63 -10.14 8.73
CA ALA A 93 20.95 -9.69 9.20
C ALA A 93 21.54 -8.48 8.43
N ARG A 94 20.66 -7.66 7.85
CA ARG A 94 20.86 -6.32 7.39
C ARG A 94 20.07 -5.33 8.26
N PRO A 95 20.55 -5.03 9.49
CA PRO A 95 20.02 -3.91 10.28
C PRO A 95 20.20 -2.55 9.58
N ASP A 96 20.98 -2.51 8.49
CA ASP A 96 21.17 -1.39 7.57
C ASP A 96 20.02 -1.19 6.57
N LEU A 97 19.10 -2.16 6.40
CA LEU A 97 17.91 -1.96 5.60
C LEU A 97 16.97 -0.98 6.29
N ALA A 98 16.88 0.23 5.71
CA ALA A 98 15.93 1.24 6.11
C ALA A 98 14.50 0.66 6.15
N ASP A 99 13.68 1.09 7.12
CA ASP A 99 12.28 0.67 7.24
C ASP A 99 11.51 0.87 5.92
N GLU A 100 11.89 1.89 5.16
CA GLU A 100 11.35 2.19 3.84
C GLU A 100 11.55 1.04 2.84
N GLN A 101 12.72 0.41 2.84
CA GLN A 101 13.02 -0.70 1.94
C GLN A 101 12.25 -1.96 2.33
N LEU A 102 12.06 -2.22 3.63
CA LEU A 102 11.19 -3.30 4.10
C LEU A 102 9.74 -3.08 3.67
N GLN A 103 9.22 -1.85 3.79
CA GLN A 103 7.88 -1.50 3.30
C GLN A 103 7.76 -1.71 1.79
N THR A 104 8.82 -1.42 1.04
CA THR A 104 8.86 -1.66 -0.42
C THR A 104 8.81 -3.15 -0.75
N GLN A 105 9.58 -3.96 -0.01
CA GLN A 105 9.60 -5.42 -0.16
C GLN A 105 8.22 -6.03 0.17
N GLU A 106 7.58 -5.55 1.24
CA GLU A 106 6.20 -5.93 1.59
C GLU A 106 5.21 -5.57 0.49
N ALA A 107 5.24 -4.34 -0.01
CA ALA A 107 4.38 -3.88 -1.08
C ALA A 107 4.58 -4.67 -2.37
N PHE A 108 5.83 -5.00 -2.69
CA PHE A 108 6.12 -5.83 -3.84
C PHE A 108 5.51 -7.23 -3.70
N ILE A 109 5.62 -7.86 -2.53
CA ILE A 109 5.00 -9.17 -2.27
C ILE A 109 3.49 -9.07 -2.43
N LEU A 110 2.85 -8.06 -1.83
CA LEU A 110 1.40 -7.84 -1.95
C LEU A 110 1.00 -7.63 -3.42
N LEU A 111 1.78 -6.88 -4.20
CA LEU A 111 1.53 -6.66 -5.63
C LEU A 111 1.64 -7.96 -6.42
N GLN A 112 2.60 -8.84 -6.09
CA GLN A 112 2.73 -10.15 -6.74
C GLN A 112 1.51 -11.03 -6.48
N VAL A 113 1.00 -11.03 -5.25
CA VAL A 113 -0.21 -11.77 -4.86
C VAL A 113 -1.45 -11.17 -5.55
N PHE A 114 -1.58 -9.84 -5.56
CA PHE A 114 -2.67 -9.13 -6.21
C PHE A 114 -2.76 -9.43 -7.72
N ARG A 115 -1.62 -9.56 -8.40
CA ARG A 115 -1.51 -9.91 -9.82
C ARG A 115 -1.77 -11.39 -10.13
N ALA A 116 -1.89 -12.24 -9.13
CA ALA A 116 -2.14 -13.65 -9.36
C ALA A 116 -3.60 -13.90 -9.72
N LYS A 117 -3.85 -15.00 -10.43
CA LYS A 117 -5.23 -15.44 -10.68
C LYS A 117 -5.90 -15.68 -9.33
N GLU A 118 -7.12 -15.18 -9.17
CA GLU A 118 -7.87 -15.22 -7.91
C GLU A 118 -7.15 -14.55 -6.72
N GLN A 119 -6.15 -13.70 -7.00
CA GLN A 119 -5.33 -13.02 -5.98
C GLN A 119 -4.70 -13.99 -4.97
N LYS A 120 -4.33 -15.19 -5.45
CA LYS A 120 -3.80 -16.27 -4.63
C LYS A 120 -2.52 -16.84 -5.20
N LEU A 121 -1.51 -17.02 -4.35
CA LEU A 121 -0.24 -17.64 -4.72
C LEU A 121 0.19 -18.67 -3.68
N THR A 122 0.73 -19.78 -4.16
CA THR A 122 1.51 -20.68 -3.32
C THR A 122 2.88 -20.08 -3.02
N ARG A 123 3.52 -20.58 -1.96
CA ARG A 123 4.89 -20.21 -1.60
C ARG A 123 5.89 -20.40 -2.76
N SER A 124 5.71 -21.49 -3.52
CA SER A 124 6.58 -21.83 -4.65
C SER A 124 6.43 -20.84 -5.81
N GLU A 125 5.20 -20.49 -6.16
CA GLU A 125 4.91 -19.52 -7.23
C GLU A 125 5.39 -18.13 -6.87
N LEU A 126 5.18 -17.70 -5.61
CA LEU A 126 5.70 -16.42 -5.13
C LEU A 126 7.24 -16.40 -5.23
N ASN A 127 7.93 -17.45 -4.77
CA ASN A 127 9.38 -17.56 -4.94
C ASN A 127 9.81 -17.49 -6.41
N GLY A 128 9.04 -18.05 -7.34
CA GLY A 128 9.28 -17.91 -8.77
C GLY A 128 9.22 -16.45 -9.23
N ARG A 129 8.23 -15.69 -8.76
CA ARG A 129 8.03 -14.27 -9.09
C ARG A 129 9.07 -13.33 -8.45
N LEU A 130 9.58 -13.69 -7.27
CA LEU A 130 10.58 -12.91 -6.54
C LEU A 130 12.02 -13.14 -7.03
N LYS A 131 12.26 -14.14 -7.89
CA LYS A 131 13.58 -14.38 -8.54
C LYS A 131 13.83 -13.52 -9.78
N THR A 132 13.00 -12.51 -10.02
CA THR A 132 13.19 -11.61 -11.16
C THR A 132 14.38 -10.67 -10.92
N ARG A 133 15.05 -10.24 -12.01
CA ARG A 133 16.21 -9.33 -11.92
C ARG A 133 15.87 -8.03 -11.19
N ALA A 134 14.65 -7.51 -11.35
CA ALA A 134 14.17 -6.33 -10.65
C ALA A 134 14.08 -6.58 -9.12
N ALA A 135 13.49 -7.71 -8.70
CA ALA A 135 13.36 -8.06 -7.29
C ALA A 135 14.71 -8.34 -6.62
N MET A 136 15.63 -9.04 -7.30
CA MET A 136 16.93 -9.37 -6.73
C MET A 136 17.90 -8.18 -6.75
N GLY A 137 17.79 -7.29 -7.75
CA GLY A 137 18.70 -6.16 -7.92
C GLY A 137 18.27 -4.89 -7.18
N GLN A 138 17.01 -4.47 -7.35
CA GLN A 138 16.53 -3.17 -6.84
C GLN A 138 15.90 -3.29 -5.45
N LEU A 139 15.22 -4.41 -5.18
CA LEU A 139 14.60 -4.67 -3.87
C LEU A 139 15.52 -5.47 -2.95
N GLU A 140 16.73 -5.83 -3.41
CA GLU A 140 17.73 -6.59 -2.66
C GLU A 140 17.17 -7.85 -1.97
N PHE A 141 16.23 -8.55 -2.63
CA PHE A 141 15.90 -9.92 -2.21
C PHE A 141 17.14 -10.80 -2.45
N ASP A 142 18.02 -10.89 -1.45
CA ASP A 142 19.28 -11.63 -1.51
C ASP A 142 19.02 -13.07 -1.93
N VAL A 143 19.53 -13.51 -3.08
CA VAL A 143 19.27 -14.85 -3.63
C VAL A 143 19.60 -16.00 -2.66
N LYS A 144 20.57 -15.79 -1.75
CA LYS A 144 20.99 -16.80 -0.76
C LYS A 144 20.18 -16.73 0.54
N ALA A 145 19.65 -15.56 0.91
CA ALA A 145 18.82 -15.34 2.11
C ALA A 145 17.32 -15.14 1.81
N ALA A 146 16.92 -15.05 0.54
CA ALA A 146 15.59 -14.71 0.06
C ALA A 146 14.49 -15.63 0.59
N PRO A 147 14.71 -16.96 0.76
CA PRO A 147 13.68 -17.79 1.38
C PRO A 147 13.29 -17.26 2.76
N VAL A 148 14.27 -16.78 3.53
CA VAL A 148 14.12 -16.31 4.91
C VAL A 148 13.49 -14.92 4.94
N THR A 149 14.03 -13.99 4.16
CA THR A 149 13.48 -12.62 4.08
C THR A 149 12.02 -12.64 3.63
N VAL A 150 11.68 -13.49 2.66
CA VAL A 150 10.30 -13.61 2.17
C VAL A 150 9.40 -14.27 3.21
N ASP A 151 9.86 -15.31 3.93
CA ASP A 151 9.08 -15.92 5.01
C ASP A 151 8.77 -14.90 6.12
N TYR A 152 9.75 -14.06 6.49
CA TYR A 152 9.58 -12.96 7.43
C TYR A 152 8.49 -11.98 6.97
N HIS A 153 8.57 -11.47 5.73
CA HIS A 153 7.57 -10.53 5.23
C HIS A 153 6.18 -11.16 5.11
N LEU A 154 6.09 -12.42 4.69
CA LEU A 154 4.80 -13.13 4.64
C LEU A 154 4.18 -13.24 6.02
N ALA A 155 4.96 -13.61 7.04
CA ALA A 155 4.49 -13.66 8.42
C ALA A 155 4.03 -12.29 8.92
N MET A 156 4.80 -11.22 8.64
CA MET A 156 4.42 -9.86 9.00
C MET A 156 3.13 -9.40 8.31
N LEU A 157 2.97 -9.71 7.02
CA LEU A 157 1.78 -9.35 6.27
C LEU A 157 0.53 -10.13 6.71
N VAL A 158 0.69 -11.39 7.13
CA VAL A 158 -0.39 -12.19 7.72
C VAL A 158 -0.78 -11.64 9.10
N ASP A 159 0.20 -11.29 9.94
CA ASP A 159 -0.05 -10.73 11.29
C ASP A 159 -0.72 -9.35 11.22
N LYS A 160 -0.33 -8.52 10.23
CA LYS A 160 -1.01 -7.25 9.88
C LYS A 160 -2.42 -7.46 9.28
N GLY A 161 -2.81 -8.69 8.98
CA GLY A 161 -4.08 -9.03 8.33
C GLY A 161 -4.14 -8.68 6.84
N ALA A 162 -3.03 -8.24 6.23
CA ALA A 162 -2.95 -7.88 4.81
C ALA A 162 -2.99 -9.11 3.89
N LEU A 163 -2.49 -10.25 4.36
CA LEU A 163 -2.60 -11.55 3.70
C LEU A 163 -3.42 -12.53 4.54
N VAL A 164 -4.17 -13.38 3.86
CA VAL A 164 -4.83 -14.56 4.45
C VAL A 164 -4.04 -15.79 4.03
N GLU A 165 -3.69 -16.61 5.02
CA GLU A 165 -3.02 -17.87 4.78
C GLU A 165 -4.03 -19.04 4.76
N GLU A 166 -3.95 -19.88 3.74
CA GLU A 166 -4.68 -21.15 3.65
C GLU A 166 -3.72 -22.33 3.56
N LYS A 167 -3.86 -23.28 4.49
CA LYS A 167 -3.09 -24.53 4.53
C LYS A 167 -3.91 -25.68 3.95
N ARG A 168 -3.33 -26.40 2.99
CA ARG A 168 -3.90 -27.63 2.40
C ARG A 168 -2.81 -28.71 2.38
N GLY A 169 -2.82 -29.57 3.39
CA GLY A 169 -1.77 -30.58 3.60
C GLY A 169 -0.41 -29.90 3.84
N ASN A 170 0.59 -30.26 3.04
CA ASN A 170 1.93 -29.65 3.10
C ASN A 170 2.06 -28.37 2.29
N SER A 171 1.00 -27.94 1.60
CA SER A 171 1.01 -26.76 0.75
C SER A 171 0.40 -25.57 1.48
N VAL A 172 1.09 -24.44 1.40
CA VAL A 172 0.66 -23.15 1.91
C VAL A 172 0.39 -22.20 0.75
N SER A 173 -0.78 -21.58 0.78
CA SER A 173 -1.17 -20.54 -0.16
C SER A 173 -1.54 -19.25 0.58
N TYR A 174 -1.24 -18.13 -0.06
CA TYR A 174 -1.48 -16.79 0.46
C TYR A 174 -2.43 -16.09 -0.50
N SER A 175 -3.50 -15.51 0.04
CA SER A 175 -4.43 -14.66 -0.69
C SER A 175 -4.44 -13.26 -0.11
N LEU A 176 -4.72 -12.26 -0.94
CA LEU A 176 -4.83 -10.89 -0.46
C LEU A 176 -6.12 -10.73 0.38
N ASN A 177 -5.99 -10.19 1.59
CA ASN A 177 -7.17 -9.69 2.29
C ASN A 177 -7.68 -8.46 1.52
N ARG A 178 -8.90 -8.54 0.98
CA ARG A 178 -9.45 -7.51 0.09
C ARG A 178 -9.45 -6.12 0.70
N GLU A 179 -9.65 -6.00 2.01
CA GLU A 179 -9.71 -4.69 2.66
C GLU A 179 -8.35 -4.26 3.20
N ALA A 180 -7.75 -5.08 4.06
CA ALA A 180 -6.50 -4.72 4.73
C ALA A 180 -5.32 -4.74 3.77
N GLY A 181 -5.22 -5.76 2.92
CA GLY A 181 -4.14 -5.89 1.94
C GLY A 181 -4.18 -4.82 0.87
N ALA A 182 -5.38 -4.46 0.39
CA ALA A 182 -5.57 -3.32 -0.51
C ALA A 182 -5.17 -1.99 0.13
N ARG A 183 -5.58 -1.75 1.38
CA ARG A 183 -5.18 -0.56 2.15
C ARG A 183 -3.67 -0.46 2.30
N THR A 184 -3.02 -1.55 2.69
CA THR A 184 -1.55 -1.59 2.81
C THR A 184 -0.89 -1.27 1.46
N LEU A 185 -1.35 -1.90 0.36
CA LEU A 185 -0.83 -1.60 -0.99
C LEU A 185 -0.98 -0.13 -1.39
N ALA A 186 -2.16 0.46 -1.14
CA ALA A 186 -2.42 1.86 -1.47
C ALA A 186 -1.63 2.85 -0.59
N SER A 187 -1.27 2.44 0.63
CA SER A 187 -0.53 3.29 1.58
C SER A 187 0.98 3.33 1.33
N VAL A 188 1.52 2.41 0.53
CA VAL A 188 2.98 2.34 0.33
C VAL A 188 3.43 3.45 -0.61
N LYS A 189 4.43 4.22 -0.16
CA LYS A 189 5.07 5.24 -0.99
C LYS A 189 5.72 4.60 -2.22
N GLN A 190 5.56 5.24 -3.37
CA GLN A 190 6.30 4.84 -4.56
C GLN A 190 7.79 5.07 -4.34
N HIS A 191 8.60 4.07 -4.66
CA HIS A 191 10.06 4.12 -4.51
C HIS A 191 10.70 4.49 -5.83
N ASP A 192 11.46 5.59 -5.84
CA ASP A 192 12.08 6.17 -7.04
C ASP A 192 13.05 5.19 -7.75
N GLY A 193 13.54 4.18 -7.04
CA GLY A 193 14.51 3.20 -7.56
C GLY A 193 13.92 1.96 -8.23
N VAL A 194 12.60 1.76 -8.21
CA VAL A 194 11.98 0.49 -8.66
C VAL A 194 10.87 0.75 -9.68
N SER A 195 11.07 0.26 -10.90
CA SER A 195 10.04 0.32 -11.93
C SER A 195 9.26 -0.99 -11.95
N PHE A 196 7.93 -0.89 -11.76
CA PHE A 196 7.03 -2.02 -11.85
C PHE A 196 6.22 -1.96 -13.14
N THR A 197 6.42 -2.94 -14.03
CA THR A 197 5.53 -3.12 -15.17
C THR A 197 4.28 -3.89 -14.74
N MET A 198 3.10 -3.30 -14.97
CA MET A 198 1.81 -3.92 -14.71
C MET A 198 0.88 -3.77 -15.92
N THR A 199 -0.11 -4.66 -16.03
CA THR A 199 -1.14 -4.54 -17.06
C THR A 199 -2.12 -3.42 -16.72
N GLY A 200 -2.79 -2.83 -17.71
CA GLY A 200 -3.84 -1.84 -17.46
C GLY A 200 -4.97 -2.36 -16.57
N GLU A 201 -5.30 -3.64 -16.69
CA GLU A 201 -6.26 -4.33 -15.80
C GLU A 201 -5.79 -4.32 -14.34
N THR A 202 -4.52 -4.62 -14.10
CA THR A 202 -3.94 -4.59 -12.74
C THR A 202 -3.97 -3.17 -12.17
N LEU A 203 -3.60 -2.18 -12.99
CA LEU A 203 -3.61 -0.77 -12.59
C LEU A 203 -5.02 -0.32 -12.22
N ASN A 204 -6.02 -0.61 -13.06
CA ASN A 204 -7.42 -0.27 -12.79
C ASN A 204 -7.94 -0.94 -11.51
N ALA A 205 -7.60 -2.21 -11.30
CA ALA A 205 -7.95 -2.92 -10.08
C ALA A 205 -7.29 -2.28 -8.84
N LEU A 206 -6.04 -1.82 -8.96
CA LEU A 206 -5.33 -1.15 -7.87
C LEU A 206 -5.92 0.23 -7.57
N ILE A 207 -6.31 1.00 -8.60
CA ILE A 207 -7.02 2.27 -8.44
C ILE A 207 -8.37 2.05 -7.75
N ALA A 208 -9.14 1.04 -8.16
CA ALA A 208 -10.41 0.69 -7.54
C ALA A 208 -10.23 0.31 -6.07
N ALA A 209 -9.21 -0.50 -5.77
CA ALA A 209 -8.84 -0.88 -4.42
C ALA A 209 -8.42 0.34 -3.58
N ALA A 210 -7.64 1.26 -4.13
CA ALA A 210 -7.23 2.50 -3.47
C ALA A 210 -8.43 3.42 -3.14
N ARG A 211 -9.41 3.51 -4.05
CA ARG A 211 -10.66 4.26 -3.82
C ARG A 211 -11.51 3.68 -2.68
N GLN A 212 -11.52 2.36 -2.52
CA GLN A 212 -12.22 1.69 -1.42
C GLN A 212 -11.43 1.77 -0.10
N ALA A 213 -10.10 1.75 -0.20
CA ALA A 213 -9.17 1.80 0.91
C ALA A 213 -9.06 3.19 1.55
N SER A 214 -9.14 4.23 0.72
CA SER A 214 -9.20 5.61 1.19
C SER A 214 -10.61 5.84 1.74
N PRO A 215 -10.79 5.97 3.07
CA PRO A 215 -12.04 6.50 3.56
C PRO A 215 -12.15 7.89 2.96
N LEU A 216 -13.05 8.07 1.98
CA LEU A 216 -13.56 9.39 1.67
C LEU A 216 -13.87 10.02 3.04
N PRO A 217 -13.19 11.12 3.42
CA PRO A 217 -13.51 11.79 4.67
C PRO A 217 -15.02 11.96 4.67
N ALA A 218 -15.71 11.43 5.68
CA ALA A 218 -17.15 11.67 5.80
C ALA A 218 -17.44 13.20 5.76
N ALA A 219 -16.46 14.01 6.17
CA ALA A 219 -16.44 15.47 6.00
C ALA A 219 -16.58 15.98 4.55
N LEU A 220 -16.18 15.22 3.52
CA LEU A 220 -16.40 15.59 2.10
C LEU A 220 -17.73 15.08 1.54
N LEU A 221 -18.38 14.11 2.19
CA LEU A 221 -19.72 13.65 1.82
C LEU A 221 -20.83 14.40 2.58
N GLU A 222 -20.55 14.90 3.79
CA GLU A 222 -21.46 15.79 4.53
C GLU A 222 -21.48 17.21 3.96
N SER A 223 -20.46 17.61 3.18
CA SER A 223 -20.51 18.85 2.39
C SER A 223 -21.38 18.74 1.12
N ARG A 224 -22.22 17.69 0.99
CA ARG A 224 -23.20 17.53 -0.10
C ARG A 224 -24.65 17.82 0.32
N ALA A 225 -24.84 18.29 1.54
CA ALA A 225 -26.09 18.90 1.99
C ALA A 225 -25.79 20.22 2.71
N ALA A 226 -24.91 21.05 2.14
CA ALA A 226 -25.01 22.47 2.44
C ALA A 226 -26.36 22.93 1.89
N GLU A 227 -27.24 23.37 2.78
CA GLU A 227 -28.36 24.23 2.41
C GLU A 227 -27.85 25.28 1.41
N PRO A 228 -28.62 25.65 0.37
CA PRO A 228 -28.18 26.64 -0.61
C PRO A 228 -27.81 27.91 0.15
N VAL A 229 -26.50 28.12 0.33
CA VAL A 229 -25.96 29.39 0.79
C VAL A 229 -26.51 30.42 -0.18
N SER A 230 -27.35 31.29 0.35
CA SER A 230 -27.91 32.38 -0.44
C SER A 230 -26.73 33.13 -1.06
N PRO A 231 -26.78 33.44 -2.36
CA PRO A 231 -25.64 34.00 -3.08
C PRO A 231 -25.14 35.25 -2.35
N THR A 232 -23.89 35.21 -1.88
CA THR A 232 -23.26 36.32 -1.15
C THR A 232 -23.12 37.56 -2.02
N ASN A 233 -23.13 37.39 -3.35
CA ASN A 233 -23.05 38.48 -4.32
C ASN A 233 -24.37 38.65 -5.08
N SER A 234 -25.07 39.76 -4.82
CA SER A 234 -26.24 40.21 -5.59
C SER A 234 -25.89 40.77 -6.98
N ARG A 235 -24.59 40.88 -7.30
CA ARG A 235 -24.13 41.37 -8.61
C ARG A 235 -24.32 40.28 -9.68
N PRO A 236 -24.93 40.59 -10.82
CA PRO A 236 -25.04 39.63 -11.93
C PRO A 236 -23.64 39.18 -12.37
N LEU A 237 -23.51 37.88 -12.69
CA LEU A 237 -22.28 37.31 -13.23
C LEU A 237 -21.95 38.00 -14.56
N GLY A 238 -20.78 38.62 -14.63
CA GLY A 238 -20.26 39.27 -15.85
C GLY A 238 -18.83 38.80 -16.18
N PRO A 239 -18.32 39.16 -17.37
CA PRO A 239 -16.97 38.76 -17.82
C PRO A 239 -15.86 39.12 -16.84
N ASP A 240 -15.91 40.33 -16.26
CA ASP A 240 -14.90 40.80 -15.29
C ASP A 240 -14.83 39.91 -14.05
N ALA A 241 -15.99 39.50 -13.52
CA ALA A 241 -16.05 38.61 -12.36
C ALA A 241 -15.43 37.24 -12.66
N ILE A 242 -15.65 36.71 -13.87
CA ILE A 242 -15.03 35.46 -14.31
C ILE A 242 -13.51 35.63 -14.39
N ALA A 243 -13.02 36.73 -14.96
CA ALA A 243 -11.59 37.03 -15.03
C ALA A 243 -10.96 37.09 -13.62
N ASP A 244 -11.63 37.75 -12.67
CA ASP A 244 -11.21 37.82 -11.27
C ASP A 244 -11.11 36.42 -10.64
N TYR A 245 -12.09 35.54 -10.86
CA TYR A 245 -12.07 34.17 -10.34
C TYR A 245 -10.95 33.32 -10.97
N VAL A 246 -10.69 33.50 -12.27
CA VAL A 246 -9.60 32.77 -12.93
C VAL A 246 -8.24 33.27 -12.40
N ALA A 247 -8.07 34.59 -12.19
CA ALA A 247 -6.87 35.14 -11.58
C ALA A 247 -6.67 34.67 -10.14
N LEU A 248 -7.74 34.60 -9.34
CA LEU A 248 -7.73 34.05 -7.98
C LEU A 248 -7.24 32.59 -8.00
N LEU A 249 -7.86 31.75 -8.83
CA LEU A 249 -7.48 30.34 -9.00
C LEU A 249 -6.02 30.19 -9.45
N GLN A 250 -5.54 31.07 -10.33
CA GLN A 250 -4.15 31.07 -10.79
C GLN A 250 -3.17 31.40 -9.65
N SER A 251 -3.52 32.37 -8.80
CA SER A 251 -2.66 32.82 -7.70
C SER A 251 -2.60 31.85 -6.52
N ASP A 252 -3.68 31.09 -6.27
CA ASP A 252 -3.82 30.21 -5.11
C ASP A 252 -3.53 28.75 -5.45
N LEU A 253 -4.49 28.06 -6.09
CA LEU A 253 -4.45 26.62 -6.32
C LEU A 253 -3.59 26.18 -7.52
N TYR A 254 -3.40 27.09 -8.48
CA TYR A 254 -2.71 26.81 -9.75
C TYR A 254 -1.45 27.68 -9.94
N ALA A 255 -0.82 28.11 -8.85
CA ALA A 255 0.42 28.89 -8.91
C ALA A 255 1.48 28.21 -9.78
N GLY A 256 1.97 28.92 -10.81
CA GLY A 256 2.95 28.42 -11.78
C GLY A 256 2.40 27.50 -12.86
N LYS A 257 1.08 27.33 -12.96
CA LYS A 257 0.41 26.62 -14.07
C LYS A 257 -0.35 27.61 -14.93
N ASP A 258 -0.20 27.48 -16.25
CA ASP A 258 -0.90 28.34 -17.22
C ASP A 258 -2.31 27.83 -17.57
N LEU A 259 -2.68 26.63 -17.09
CA LEU A 259 -3.92 25.94 -17.46
C LEU A 259 -4.82 25.76 -16.24
N ILE A 260 -6.00 26.36 -16.28
CA ILE A 260 -6.99 26.26 -15.19
C ILE A 260 -8.19 25.45 -15.68
N PRO A 261 -8.59 24.37 -14.99
CA PRO A 261 -9.74 23.58 -15.40
C PRO A 261 -11.05 24.37 -15.34
N ILE A 262 -11.90 24.22 -16.35
CA ILE A 262 -13.17 24.98 -16.43
C ILE A 262 -14.15 24.64 -15.30
N HIS A 263 -14.14 23.40 -14.82
CA HIS A 263 -14.99 22.97 -13.70
C HIS A 263 -14.60 23.65 -12.38
N GLU A 264 -13.33 24.00 -12.19
CA GLU A 264 -12.89 24.78 -11.02
C GLU A 264 -13.44 26.20 -11.08
N VAL A 265 -13.41 26.83 -12.26
CA VAL A 265 -13.99 28.16 -12.45
C VAL A 265 -15.50 28.13 -12.21
N ARG A 266 -16.20 27.11 -12.73
CA ARG A 266 -17.63 26.93 -12.43
C ARG A 266 -17.91 26.72 -10.95
N ARG A 267 -17.07 25.96 -10.25
CA ARG A 267 -17.21 25.72 -8.80
C ARG A 267 -17.16 27.03 -8.03
N VAL A 268 -16.18 27.87 -8.31
CA VAL A 268 -16.05 29.20 -7.68
C VAL A 268 -17.24 30.10 -8.04
N VAL A 269 -17.68 30.09 -9.30
CA VAL A 269 -18.89 30.83 -9.71
C VAL A 269 -20.14 30.32 -8.99
N ALA A 270 -20.30 29.01 -8.83
CA ALA A 270 -21.44 28.42 -8.13
C ALA A 270 -21.44 28.80 -6.65
N GLU A 271 -20.27 28.86 -6.03
CA GLU A 271 -20.09 29.27 -4.64
C GLU A 271 -20.45 30.74 -4.42
N HIS A 272 -20.04 31.64 -5.31
CA HIS A 272 -20.26 33.08 -5.14
C HIS A 272 -21.57 33.63 -5.73
N HIS A 273 -22.05 33.05 -6.84
CA HIS A 273 -23.22 33.52 -7.59
C HIS A 273 -24.36 32.49 -7.67
N GLY A 274 -24.17 31.31 -7.10
CA GLY A 274 -25.17 30.23 -7.07
C GLY A 274 -25.10 29.29 -8.28
N ALA A 275 -25.65 28.08 -8.10
CA ALA A 275 -25.62 27.01 -9.11
C ALA A 275 -26.26 27.40 -10.45
N ALA A 276 -27.29 28.25 -10.44
CA ALA A 276 -27.93 28.73 -11.66
C ALA A 276 -26.97 29.57 -12.52
N ALA A 277 -26.15 30.43 -11.90
CA ALA A 277 -25.18 31.26 -12.60
C ALA A 277 -24.01 30.44 -13.18
N ALA A 278 -23.62 29.37 -12.49
CA ALA A 278 -22.59 28.43 -12.95
C ALA A 278 -23.10 27.43 -14.01
N GLY A 279 -24.41 27.35 -14.26
CA GLY A 279 -24.98 26.43 -15.24
C GLY A 279 -24.67 26.81 -16.70
N HIS A 280 -24.79 25.84 -17.60
CA HIS A 280 -24.54 26.05 -19.04
C HIS A 280 -25.26 27.25 -19.67
N PRO A 281 -26.56 27.51 -19.38
CA PRO A 281 -27.29 28.59 -20.03
C PRO A 281 -26.73 29.98 -19.74
N THR A 282 -26.03 30.16 -18.61
CA THR A 282 -25.55 31.47 -18.14
C THR A 282 -24.04 31.61 -18.27
N PHE A 283 -23.28 30.59 -17.87
CA PHE A 283 -21.81 30.64 -17.87
C PHE A 283 -21.21 30.48 -19.27
N ASP A 284 -21.73 29.55 -20.09
CA ASP A 284 -21.12 29.23 -21.39
C ASP A 284 -21.14 30.40 -22.38
N PRO A 285 -22.23 31.18 -22.49
CA PRO A 285 -22.24 32.36 -23.35
C PRO A 285 -21.17 33.38 -22.95
N LEU A 286 -20.94 33.60 -21.65
CA LEU A 286 -19.94 34.54 -21.15
C LEU A 286 -18.53 34.07 -21.49
N ILE A 287 -18.21 32.80 -21.26
CA ILE A 287 -16.91 32.24 -21.64
C ILE A 287 -16.67 32.30 -23.15
N LYS A 288 -17.71 32.01 -23.96
CA LYS A 288 -17.64 32.12 -25.43
C LYS A 288 -17.43 33.57 -25.87
N GLN A 289 -18.09 34.53 -25.21
CA GLN A 289 -17.91 35.96 -25.44
C GLN A 289 -16.47 36.38 -25.13
N MET A 290 -15.97 36.09 -23.92
CA MET A 290 -14.59 36.41 -23.51
C MET A 290 -13.55 35.80 -24.46
N ARG A 291 -13.81 34.59 -24.99
CA ARG A 291 -12.96 33.98 -26.01
C ARG A 291 -12.98 34.79 -27.31
N SER A 292 -14.17 35.18 -27.79
CA SER A 292 -14.31 35.96 -29.03
C SER A 292 -13.68 37.34 -28.94
N GLU A 293 -13.68 37.93 -27.75
CA GLU A 293 -13.03 39.20 -27.42
C GLU A 293 -11.52 39.07 -27.16
N GLY A 294 -11.00 37.84 -27.16
CA GLY A 294 -9.56 37.56 -26.99
C GLY A 294 -9.05 37.65 -25.55
N GLN A 295 -9.93 37.80 -24.56
CA GLN A 295 -9.59 37.87 -23.14
C GLN A 295 -9.14 36.52 -22.57
N LEU A 296 -9.67 35.43 -23.13
CA LEU A 296 -9.27 34.08 -22.73
C LEU A 296 -9.03 33.18 -23.94
N ARG A 297 -8.21 32.16 -23.74
CA ARG A 297 -8.01 31.06 -24.67
C ARG A 297 -8.58 29.79 -24.08
N LEU A 298 -9.41 29.11 -24.86
CA LEU A 298 -9.94 27.79 -24.54
C LEU A 298 -9.07 26.72 -25.20
N ILE A 299 -8.68 25.71 -24.42
CA ILE A 299 -7.87 24.59 -24.89
C ILE A 299 -8.68 23.31 -24.71
N ALA A 300 -8.95 22.64 -25.83
CA ALA A 300 -9.56 21.32 -25.84
C ALA A 300 -8.53 20.25 -25.47
N ILE A 301 -8.99 19.21 -24.78
CA ILE A 301 -8.21 17.98 -24.56
C ILE A 301 -8.90 16.87 -25.35
N SER A 302 -8.10 16.06 -26.03
CA SER A 302 -8.58 14.90 -26.80
C SER A 302 -8.64 13.63 -25.96
N ASP A 303 -7.95 13.61 -24.82
CA ASP A 303 -7.90 12.49 -23.87
C ASP A 303 -8.73 12.79 -22.63
N ASN A 304 -9.89 12.14 -22.54
CA ASN A 304 -10.86 12.32 -21.45
C ASN A 304 -10.81 11.15 -20.45
N ARG A 305 -9.81 10.26 -20.54
CA ARG A 305 -9.78 9.00 -19.76
C ARG A 305 -9.72 9.22 -18.25
N ASP A 306 -9.17 10.34 -17.81
CA ASP A 306 -9.03 10.70 -16.39
C ASP A 306 -10.13 11.67 -15.90
N ALA A 307 -11.02 12.13 -16.79
CA ALA A 307 -12.11 13.02 -16.41
C ALA A 307 -13.28 12.25 -15.80
N THR A 308 -13.78 12.73 -14.67
CA THR A 308 -15.03 12.21 -14.08
C THR A 308 -16.24 12.64 -14.92
N GLN A 309 -17.35 11.89 -14.83
CA GLN A 309 -18.58 12.25 -15.55
C GLN A 309 -19.05 13.66 -15.21
N GLN A 310 -18.93 14.08 -13.94
CA GLN A 310 -19.29 15.44 -13.52
C GLN A 310 -18.41 16.50 -14.19
N GLN A 311 -17.10 16.27 -14.34
CA GLN A 311 -16.22 17.19 -15.05
C GLN A 311 -16.54 17.26 -16.56
N LEU A 312 -16.97 16.15 -17.15
CA LEU A 312 -17.46 16.11 -18.53
C LEU A 312 -18.77 16.88 -18.68
N ASP A 313 -19.69 16.70 -17.74
CA ASP A 313 -20.97 17.42 -17.72
C ASP A 313 -20.72 18.92 -17.53
N ASP A 314 -19.78 19.32 -16.67
CA ASP A 314 -19.40 20.73 -16.45
C ASP A 314 -18.61 21.35 -17.61
N SER A 315 -18.21 20.58 -18.62
CA SER A 315 -17.42 21.09 -19.75
C SER A 315 -18.28 21.87 -20.75
N ILE A 316 -17.70 22.85 -21.45
CA ILE A 316 -18.45 23.58 -22.49
C ILE A 316 -18.49 22.74 -23.77
N PRO A 317 -19.68 22.37 -24.29
CA PRO A 317 -19.78 21.69 -25.57
C PRO A 317 -19.37 22.65 -26.70
N GLY A 318 -18.29 22.29 -27.40
CA GLY A 318 -17.85 22.92 -28.65
C GLY A 318 -18.41 22.21 -29.88
N MET A 319 -18.28 22.82 -31.06
CA MET A 319 -18.80 22.25 -32.32
C MET A 319 -18.17 20.90 -32.71
N ASN A 320 -17.03 20.49 -32.13
CA ASN A 320 -16.42 19.15 -32.31
C ASN A 320 -15.48 18.74 -31.14
N GLU A 321 -15.50 19.46 -30.01
CA GLU A 321 -14.51 19.29 -28.93
C GLU A 321 -15.14 19.54 -27.55
N THR A 322 -14.69 18.79 -26.53
CA THR A 322 -15.00 19.03 -25.11
C THR A 322 -13.86 19.85 -24.51
N ILE A 323 -14.16 21.06 -24.04
CA ILE A 323 -13.14 22.00 -23.56
C ILE A 323 -12.97 21.81 -22.06
N PHE A 324 -11.72 21.65 -21.60
CA PHE A 324 -11.43 21.40 -20.19
C PHE A 324 -10.58 22.49 -19.53
N TYR A 325 -9.81 23.29 -20.27
CA TYR A 325 -8.92 24.31 -19.69
C TYR A 325 -9.14 25.73 -20.25
N ILE A 326 -8.96 26.72 -19.37
CA ILE A 326 -8.95 28.16 -19.64
C ILE A 326 -7.54 28.69 -19.40
N VAL A 327 -7.10 29.60 -20.26
CA VAL A 327 -5.86 30.39 -20.12
C VAL A 327 -6.22 31.86 -20.27
N ILE A 328 -5.87 32.70 -19.29
CA ILE A 328 -5.96 34.16 -19.44
C ILE A 328 -4.84 34.64 -20.36
N ARG A 329 -5.15 35.57 -21.26
CA ARG A 329 -4.14 36.23 -22.09
C ARG A 329 -3.63 37.52 -21.49
#